data_AF-A0A9D8I0F7-F1
#
_entry.id   AF-A0A9D8I0F7-F1
#
_cell.length_a   1.000
_cell.length_b   1.000
_cell.length_c   1.000
_cell.angle_alpha   90.00
_cell.angle_beta   90.00
_cell.angle_gamma   90.00
#
_symmetry.space_group_name_H-M   'P 1'
#
loop_
_entity.id
_entity.type
_entity.pdbx_description
1 polymer ?
#
loop_
_entity_poly.entity_id
_entity_poly.type
_entity_poly.pdbx_seq_one_letter_code
_entity_poly.pdbx_strand_id
1 'polypeptide(L)'
;MDSGTLNIGGTFTAAASRTHTIASGGGAIDVDSGQTYSLNAANQLTGSGALSKHGQGTLTLGNAMNFSGSLAISAGVVRFTSNDLLGDNVPISIAAGATLDLNNNSDTLGPLSFTGGTAQSRAGVLTLNGNVTGNASSTMATVSGNLSLGASTRIFNIAEGGAHPDMNVTASISGGASGLIKTGTGTLQISGANSYTGETDLQQGTLLLGAGSSVLQFDASQSIGWTGGTFLTIANWSGSTSGGGTDRVIFGSADTALTSSQVAQIRFLDPFGAGSGLIAARILPTGEVVPIPEPATVFSAAALAAFVSWRERKRIAQWFVRK
;
A
#
# COMPACT_ATOMS: atom_id res chain seq x y z
N MET A 1 10.73 -27.01 21.85
CA MET A 1 11.50 -25.83 22.31
C MET A 1 10.67 -25.15 23.38
N ASP A 2 11.29 -24.79 24.51
CA ASP A 2 10.67 -24.03 25.59
C ASP A 2 11.72 -23.02 26.08
N SER A 3 11.65 -21.79 25.55
CA SER A 3 12.68 -20.74 25.71
C SER A 3 14.07 -21.05 25.10
N GLY A 4 14.25 -22.19 24.43
CA GLY A 4 15.52 -22.62 23.86
C GLY A 4 15.75 -22.18 22.41
N THR A 5 17.02 -22.13 21.98
CA THR A 5 17.43 -21.86 20.58
C THR A 5 18.01 -23.12 19.95
N LEU A 6 17.51 -23.47 18.76
CA LEU A 6 18.11 -24.48 17.89
C LEU A 6 19.05 -23.77 16.89
N ASN A 7 20.36 -24.00 17.03
CA ASN A 7 21.38 -23.44 16.15
C ASN A 7 21.65 -24.37 14.95
N ILE A 8 21.66 -23.79 13.75
CA ILE A 8 21.86 -24.50 12.48
C ILE A 8 23.13 -23.97 11.80
N GLY A 9 24.26 -24.64 12.07
CA GLY A 9 25.57 -24.26 11.51
C GLY A 9 25.89 -24.83 10.13
N GLY A 10 25.01 -25.67 9.57
CA GLY A 10 25.19 -26.28 8.25
C GLY A 10 23.84 -26.49 7.56
N THR A 11 23.85 -26.54 6.23
CA THR A 11 22.64 -26.78 5.45
C THR A 11 22.15 -28.20 5.67
N PHE A 12 20.92 -28.36 6.15
CA PHE A 12 20.31 -29.67 6.32
C PHE A 12 18.78 -29.63 6.25
N THR A 13 18.20 -30.75 5.85
CA THR A 13 16.76 -31.02 5.89
C THR A 13 16.45 -31.87 7.10
N ALA A 14 15.48 -31.48 7.91
CA ALA A 14 15.02 -32.29 9.04
C ALA A 14 14.55 -33.67 8.54
N ALA A 15 14.83 -34.73 9.30
CA ALA A 15 14.30 -36.05 8.97
C ALA A 15 12.76 -36.00 8.87
N ALA A 16 12.19 -36.74 7.93
CA ALA A 16 10.76 -36.76 7.68
C ALA A 16 9.95 -37.15 8.95
N SER A 17 8.71 -36.66 9.03
CA SER A 17 7.75 -37.01 10.10
C SER A 17 8.17 -36.61 11.52
N ARG A 18 9.15 -35.70 11.65
CA ARG A 18 9.45 -35.07 12.95
C ARG A 18 8.41 -34.00 13.27
N THR A 19 7.83 -34.09 14.46
CA THR A 19 7.05 -33.03 15.10
C THR A 19 7.96 -32.19 15.98
N HIS A 20 7.97 -30.89 15.75
CA HIS A 20 8.66 -29.89 16.55
C HIS A 20 7.60 -29.12 17.35
N THR A 21 7.54 -29.33 18.66
CA THR A 21 6.60 -28.60 19.53
C THR A 21 7.26 -27.36 20.12
N ILE A 22 6.62 -26.19 19.97
CA ILE A 22 6.97 -24.95 20.64
C ILE A 22 6.06 -24.81 21.86
N ALA A 23 6.61 -25.07 23.04
CA ALA A 23 5.91 -24.93 24.30
C ALA A 23 5.68 -23.45 24.64
N SER A 24 4.92 -23.17 25.69
CA SER A 24 4.49 -21.81 26.04
C SER A 24 5.61 -20.79 26.25
N GLY A 25 6.82 -21.21 26.65
CA GLY A 25 7.98 -20.31 26.74
C GLY A 25 8.59 -19.94 25.39
N GLY A 26 8.04 -20.42 24.28
CA GLY A 26 8.49 -20.12 22.92
C GLY A 26 9.73 -20.91 22.51
N GLY A 27 10.31 -20.52 21.39
CA GLY A 27 11.56 -21.10 20.90
C GLY A 27 12.13 -20.33 19.73
N ALA A 28 13.44 -20.47 19.55
CA ALA A 28 14.19 -19.82 18.50
C ALA A 28 14.82 -20.86 17.56
N ILE A 29 14.86 -20.53 16.28
CA ILE A 29 15.68 -21.23 15.27
C ILE A 29 16.67 -20.20 14.74
N ASP A 30 17.96 -20.43 14.95
CA ASP A 30 19.04 -19.61 14.42
C ASP A 30 19.70 -20.35 13.26
N VAL A 31 19.73 -19.74 12.07
CA VAL A 31 20.32 -20.33 10.87
C VAL A 31 21.48 -19.46 10.41
N ASP A 32 22.69 -20.03 10.43
CA ASP A 32 23.92 -19.34 10.08
C ASP A 32 23.88 -18.80 8.64
N SER A 33 24.67 -17.76 8.40
CA SER A 33 24.77 -17.13 7.08
C SER A 33 25.12 -18.14 5.99
N GLY A 34 24.40 -18.08 4.87
CA GLY A 34 24.58 -18.99 3.74
C GLY A 34 24.03 -20.40 3.94
N GLN A 35 23.49 -20.73 5.13
CA GLN A 35 22.91 -22.04 5.40
C GLN A 35 21.39 -22.05 5.19
N THR A 36 20.86 -23.25 4.96
CA THR A 36 19.42 -23.49 4.90
C THR A 36 19.02 -24.61 5.85
N TYR A 37 18.05 -24.33 6.72
CA TYR A 37 17.35 -25.36 7.50
C TYR A 37 15.99 -25.64 6.87
N SER A 38 15.76 -26.88 6.46
CA SER A 38 14.51 -27.25 5.78
C SER A 38 13.62 -28.12 6.66
N LEU A 39 12.45 -27.58 7.03
CA LEU A 39 11.30 -28.37 7.50
C LEU A 39 10.52 -28.79 6.26
N ASN A 40 10.64 -30.07 5.88
CA ASN A 40 10.03 -30.60 4.66
C ASN A 40 8.52 -30.85 4.82
N ALA A 41 7.87 -31.31 3.75
CA ALA A 41 6.43 -31.56 3.69
C ALA A 41 5.91 -32.61 4.68
N ALA A 42 6.78 -33.40 5.31
CA ALA A 42 6.41 -34.37 6.33
C ALA A 42 6.66 -33.84 7.75
N ASN A 43 7.32 -32.71 7.93
CA ASN A 43 7.56 -32.14 9.25
C ASN A 43 6.34 -31.36 9.74
N GLN A 44 6.17 -31.32 11.06
CA GLN A 44 5.15 -30.49 11.69
C GLN A 44 5.81 -29.57 12.70
N LEU A 45 5.42 -28.29 12.70
CA LEU A 45 5.68 -27.39 13.83
C LEU A 45 4.34 -27.13 14.52
N THR A 46 4.27 -27.37 15.82
CA THR A 46 3.04 -27.26 16.61
C THR A 46 3.28 -26.55 17.93
N GLY A 47 2.21 -26.26 18.68
CA GLY A 47 2.29 -25.73 20.04
C GLY A 47 1.82 -24.27 20.17
N SER A 48 1.81 -23.75 21.39
CA SER A 48 1.25 -22.43 21.70
C SER A 48 2.29 -21.32 21.82
N GLY A 49 3.58 -21.66 21.89
CA GLY A 49 4.63 -20.66 22.02
C GLY A 49 4.94 -19.91 20.73
N ALA A 50 5.55 -18.73 20.88
CA ALA A 50 6.08 -17.98 19.77
C ALA A 50 7.33 -18.64 19.18
N LEU A 51 7.45 -18.62 17.85
CA LEU A 51 8.65 -18.98 17.11
C LEU A 51 9.43 -17.72 16.74
N SER A 52 10.72 -17.65 17.05
CA SER A 52 11.62 -16.64 16.48
C SER A 52 12.62 -17.26 15.50
N LYS A 53 12.78 -16.64 14.33
CA LYS A 53 13.81 -16.96 13.35
C LYS A 53 14.94 -15.94 13.46
N HIS A 54 16.13 -16.41 13.85
CA HIS A 54 17.38 -15.66 13.93
C HIS A 54 18.37 -16.14 12.85
N GLY A 55 19.51 -15.45 12.75
CA GLY A 55 20.56 -15.77 11.79
C GLY A 55 20.23 -15.41 10.35
N GLN A 56 21.27 -15.12 9.57
CA GLN A 56 21.14 -14.61 8.20
C GLN A 56 20.74 -15.68 7.17
N GLY A 57 20.76 -16.95 7.54
CA GLY A 57 20.37 -18.06 6.68
C GLY A 57 18.86 -18.19 6.47
N THR A 58 18.47 -19.24 5.73
CA THR A 58 17.08 -19.52 5.36
C THR A 58 16.48 -20.62 6.22
N LEU A 59 15.29 -20.40 6.77
CA LEU A 59 14.39 -21.46 7.25
C LEU A 59 13.34 -21.72 6.18
N THR A 60 13.26 -22.94 5.63
CA THR A 60 12.19 -23.31 4.70
C THR A 60 11.08 -24.07 5.40
N LEU A 61 9.83 -23.72 5.10
CA LEU A 61 8.62 -24.37 5.59
C LEU A 61 7.94 -25.07 4.41
N GLY A 62 7.68 -26.36 4.55
CA GLY A 62 7.09 -27.16 3.46
C GLY A 62 5.82 -27.93 3.82
N ASN A 63 5.34 -27.82 5.05
CA ASN A 63 4.06 -28.35 5.49
C ASN A 63 3.32 -27.34 6.36
N ALA A 64 2.00 -27.39 6.37
CA ALA A 64 1.17 -26.53 7.19
C ALA A 64 1.62 -26.57 8.66
N MET A 65 1.88 -25.38 9.19
CA MET A 65 2.42 -25.13 10.51
C MET A 65 1.24 -24.87 11.45
N ASN A 66 1.11 -25.70 12.47
CA ASN A 66 -0.04 -25.70 13.37
C ASN A 66 0.35 -25.23 14.78
N PHE A 67 1.12 -24.14 14.85
CA PHE A 67 1.39 -23.42 16.09
C PHE A 67 0.47 -22.20 16.17
N SER A 68 0.06 -21.84 17.39
CA SER A 68 -0.85 -20.70 17.63
C SER A 68 -0.16 -19.45 18.19
N GLY A 69 1.13 -19.55 18.51
CA GLY A 69 1.94 -18.40 18.88
C GLY A 69 2.31 -17.52 17.67
N SER A 70 3.03 -16.43 17.92
CA SER A 70 3.52 -15.54 16.85
C SER A 70 4.75 -16.10 16.12
N LEU A 71 4.99 -15.61 14.91
CA LEU A 71 6.23 -15.81 14.17
C LEU A 71 7.03 -14.50 14.12
N ALA A 72 8.20 -14.46 14.75
CA ALA A 72 9.10 -13.32 14.68
C ALA A 72 10.30 -13.61 13.78
N ILE A 73 10.35 -12.99 12.59
CA ILE A 73 11.49 -13.09 11.69
C ILE A 73 12.47 -11.96 12.04
N SER A 74 13.40 -12.27 12.93
CA SER A 74 14.38 -11.32 13.46
C SER A 74 15.57 -11.12 12.53
N ALA A 75 15.91 -12.12 11.70
CA ALA A 75 17.00 -12.09 10.74
C ALA A 75 16.84 -13.15 9.65
N GLY A 76 17.50 -12.93 8.51
CA GLY A 76 17.53 -13.86 7.39
C GLY A 76 16.16 -14.06 6.73
N VAL A 77 15.89 -15.29 6.27
CA VAL A 77 14.70 -15.58 5.45
C VAL A 77 13.86 -16.69 6.07
N VAL A 78 12.54 -16.52 6.12
CA VAL A 78 11.57 -17.62 6.15
C VAL A 78 10.99 -17.79 4.76
N ARG A 79 11.15 -18.99 4.18
CA ARG A 79 10.74 -19.29 2.81
C ARG A 79 9.71 -20.41 2.75
N PHE A 80 8.68 -20.21 1.94
CA PHE A 80 7.65 -21.22 1.72
C PHE A 80 8.02 -22.14 0.56
N THR A 81 7.63 -23.40 0.65
CA THR A 81 7.76 -24.38 -0.45
C THR A 81 6.43 -24.98 -0.89
N SER A 82 5.33 -24.56 -0.29
CA SER A 82 3.95 -24.90 -0.67
C SER A 82 3.00 -23.77 -0.28
N ASN A 83 1.74 -23.85 -0.71
CA ASN A 83 0.68 -22.94 -0.31
C ASN A 83 0.23 -23.23 1.14
N ASP A 84 -0.45 -22.25 1.75
CA ASP A 84 -1.23 -22.40 2.98
C ASP A 84 -0.43 -23.02 4.14
N LEU A 85 0.71 -22.38 4.44
CA LEU A 85 1.70 -22.90 5.38
C LEU A 85 1.55 -22.35 6.79
N LEU A 86 1.15 -21.09 6.95
CA LEU A 86 0.94 -20.51 8.27
C LEU A 86 -0.55 -20.45 8.58
N GLY A 87 -0.92 -20.66 9.85
CA GLY A 87 -2.30 -20.47 10.25
C GLY A 87 -2.75 -19.01 10.05
N ASP A 88 -3.98 -18.82 9.55
CA ASP A 88 -4.54 -17.53 9.12
C ASP A 88 -4.57 -16.44 10.20
N ASN A 89 -4.39 -16.81 11.47
CA ASN A 89 -4.41 -15.89 12.60
C ASN A 89 -3.04 -15.68 13.26
N VAL A 90 -1.98 -16.33 12.77
CA VAL A 90 -0.63 -16.20 13.31
C VAL A 90 -0.14 -14.76 13.11
N PRO A 91 0.18 -14.01 14.18
CA PRO A 91 0.81 -12.70 14.04
C PRO A 91 2.25 -12.87 13.58
N ILE A 92 2.67 -12.09 12.58
CA ILE A 92 4.01 -12.16 12.01
C ILE A 92 4.72 -10.83 12.17
N SER A 93 5.91 -10.82 12.76
CA SER A 93 6.79 -9.65 12.79
C SER A 93 8.02 -9.86 11.90
N ILE A 94 8.39 -8.83 11.14
CA ILE A 94 9.51 -8.86 10.18
C ILE A 94 10.44 -7.69 10.49
N ALA A 95 11.63 -8.00 10.99
CA ALA A 95 12.64 -7.02 11.36
C ALA A 95 13.42 -6.48 10.15
N ALA A 96 14.18 -5.40 10.36
CA ALA A 96 15.07 -4.84 9.34
C ALA A 96 16.05 -5.89 8.80
N GLY A 97 16.15 -6.00 7.47
CA GLY A 97 17.01 -7.00 6.80
C GLY A 97 16.47 -8.43 6.81
N ALA A 98 15.33 -8.69 7.46
CA ALA A 98 14.66 -9.99 7.42
C ALA A 98 13.63 -10.07 6.28
N THR A 99 13.31 -11.28 5.83
CA THR A 99 12.37 -11.51 4.73
C THR A 99 11.42 -12.68 5.00
N LEU A 100 10.14 -12.44 4.76
CA LEU A 100 9.13 -13.48 4.50
C LEU A 100 8.99 -13.65 2.98
N ASP A 101 9.39 -14.81 2.46
CA ASP A 101 9.37 -15.11 1.03
C ASP A 101 8.40 -16.27 0.76
N LEU A 102 7.20 -15.97 0.23
CA LEU A 102 6.24 -17.01 -0.13
C LEU A 102 6.71 -17.79 -1.37
N ASN A 103 7.73 -17.31 -2.08
CA ASN A 103 8.41 -18.06 -3.13
C ASN A 103 7.46 -18.65 -4.20
N ASN A 104 6.59 -17.80 -4.74
CA ASN A 104 5.53 -18.12 -5.70
C ASN A 104 4.33 -18.90 -5.15
N ASN A 105 4.28 -19.17 -3.85
CA ASN A 105 3.12 -19.77 -3.20
C ASN A 105 2.15 -18.69 -2.69
N SER A 106 0.92 -19.10 -2.42
CA SER A 106 -0.11 -18.25 -1.85
C SER A 106 -0.45 -18.67 -0.43
N ASP A 107 -0.74 -17.70 0.42
CA ASP A 107 -1.08 -17.93 1.82
C ASP A 107 -2.00 -16.80 2.33
N THR A 108 -2.86 -17.15 3.30
CA THR A 108 -3.69 -16.20 4.04
C THR A 108 -3.03 -15.96 5.38
N LEU A 109 -2.51 -14.76 5.59
CA LEU A 109 -1.68 -14.46 6.76
C LEU A 109 -2.42 -13.58 7.76
N GLY A 110 -2.18 -13.82 9.05
CA GLY A 110 -2.66 -12.98 10.14
C GLY A 110 -2.05 -11.56 10.12
N PRO A 111 -2.14 -10.82 11.23
CA PRO A 111 -1.58 -9.48 11.31
C PRO A 111 -0.07 -9.46 10.99
N LEU A 112 0.33 -8.50 10.15
CA LEU A 112 1.73 -8.30 9.78
C LEU A 112 2.28 -7.04 10.46
N SER A 113 3.44 -7.15 11.09
CA SER A 113 4.17 -6.04 11.68
C SER A 113 5.57 -5.93 11.09
N PHE A 114 5.93 -4.76 10.61
CA PHE A 114 7.21 -4.48 9.96
C PHE A 114 8.01 -3.49 10.79
N THR A 115 9.29 -3.76 11.01
CA THR A 115 10.25 -2.78 11.52
C THR A 115 11.36 -2.63 10.48
N GLY A 116 10.98 -2.11 9.31
CA GLY A 116 11.69 -2.33 8.05
C GLY A 116 11.29 -3.67 7.42
N GLY A 117 12.26 -4.50 7.02
CA GLY A 117 11.99 -5.87 6.57
C GLY A 117 11.21 -5.97 5.26
N THR A 118 10.99 -7.20 4.81
CA THR A 118 10.32 -7.45 3.52
C THR A 118 9.36 -8.63 3.59
N ALA A 119 8.19 -8.48 2.99
CA ALA A 119 7.32 -9.58 2.61
C ALA A 119 7.23 -9.63 1.08
N GLN A 120 7.43 -10.82 0.50
CA GLN A 120 7.43 -10.99 -0.96
C GLN A 120 6.65 -12.25 -1.34
N SER A 121 5.64 -12.07 -2.20
CA SER A 121 4.86 -13.19 -2.74
C SER A 121 5.31 -13.67 -4.11
N ARG A 122 6.07 -12.84 -4.86
CA ARG A 122 6.49 -13.10 -6.24
C ARG A 122 5.26 -13.36 -7.12
N ALA A 123 5.15 -14.52 -7.77
CA ALA A 123 3.98 -14.91 -8.56
C ALA A 123 2.79 -15.38 -7.71
N GLY A 124 3.02 -15.74 -6.44
CA GLY A 124 1.96 -16.13 -5.51
C GLY A 124 1.22 -14.93 -4.94
N VAL A 125 0.27 -15.17 -4.03
CA VAL A 125 -0.56 -14.13 -3.42
C VAL A 125 -0.43 -14.15 -1.90
N LEU A 126 -0.02 -13.03 -1.30
CA LEU A 126 -0.18 -12.81 0.12
C LEU A 126 -1.60 -12.26 0.35
N THR A 127 -2.47 -13.02 0.99
CA THR A 127 -3.82 -12.56 1.38
C THR A 127 -3.81 -12.11 2.83
N LEU A 128 -4.26 -10.89 3.09
CA LEU A 128 -4.37 -10.37 4.44
C LEU A 128 -5.62 -10.92 5.12
N ASN A 129 -5.42 -11.53 6.29
CA ASN A 129 -6.44 -11.82 7.29
C ASN A 129 -6.35 -10.90 8.53
N GLY A 130 -5.25 -10.16 8.67
CA GLY A 130 -5.07 -9.12 9.68
C GLY A 130 -4.69 -7.76 9.10
N ASN A 131 -4.55 -6.78 9.99
CA ASN A 131 -4.06 -5.45 9.65
C ASN A 131 -2.54 -5.45 9.45
N VAL A 132 -2.05 -4.41 8.78
CA VAL A 132 -0.62 -4.17 8.55
C VAL A 132 -0.15 -3.03 9.45
N THR A 133 0.93 -3.26 10.19
CA THR A 133 1.60 -2.25 11.01
C THR A 133 3.00 -2.01 10.50
N GLY A 134 3.34 -0.78 10.16
CA GLY A 134 4.72 -0.33 9.94
C GLY A 134 5.20 0.42 11.18
N ASN A 135 6.10 -0.16 11.95
CA ASN A 135 6.74 0.49 13.09
C ASN A 135 7.82 1.46 12.60
N ALA A 136 8.10 2.50 13.39
CA ALA A 136 9.17 3.45 13.13
C ALA A 136 10.51 2.71 12.95
N SER A 137 11.17 2.94 11.83
CA SER A 137 12.44 2.30 11.46
C SER A 137 13.26 3.22 10.55
N SER A 138 14.58 3.14 10.62
CA SER A 138 15.46 3.77 9.63
C SER A 138 15.53 2.99 8.31
N THR A 139 14.95 1.79 8.28
CA THR A 139 14.88 0.93 7.10
C THR A 139 13.45 0.88 6.60
N MET A 140 13.24 1.17 5.32
CA MET A 140 11.93 1.09 4.67
C MET A 140 11.37 -0.34 4.71
N ALA A 141 10.11 -0.48 5.13
CA ALA A 141 9.37 -1.72 5.03
C ALA A 141 8.91 -1.95 3.59
N THR A 142 8.96 -3.19 3.10
CA THR A 142 8.57 -3.49 1.71
C THR A 142 7.59 -4.65 1.62
N VAL A 143 6.53 -4.48 0.80
CA VAL A 143 5.65 -5.56 0.37
C VAL A 143 5.65 -5.64 -1.16
N SER A 144 5.98 -6.80 -1.72
CA SER A 144 6.15 -6.97 -3.18
C SER A 144 5.51 -8.26 -3.71
N GLY A 145 5.23 -8.31 -5.02
CA GLY A 145 4.51 -9.41 -5.67
C GLY A 145 3.03 -9.10 -5.84
N ASN A 146 2.15 -10.01 -5.41
CA ASN A 146 0.71 -9.80 -5.34
C ASN A 146 0.24 -9.77 -3.88
N LEU A 147 -0.60 -8.78 -3.57
CA LEU A 147 -1.22 -8.58 -2.26
C LEU A 147 -2.74 -8.60 -2.43
N SER A 148 -3.45 -9.37 -1.61
CA SER A 148 -4.91 -9.32 -1.51
C SER A 148 -5.30 -8.74 -0.15
N LEU A 149 -6.20 -7.77 -0.13
CA LEU A 149 -6.78 -7.21 1.10
C LEU A 149 -7.68 -8.22 1.82
N GLY A 150 -7.99 -9.36 1.19
CA GLY A 150 -8.89 -10.37 1.73
C GLY A 150 -10.35 -9.91 1.69
N ALA A 151 -11.16 -10.37 2.63
CA ALA A 151 -12.61 -10.12 2.68
C ALA A 151 -13.01 -8.97 3.62
N SER A 152 -12.09 -8.08 3.99
CA SER A 152 -12.36 -6.95 4.89
C SER A 152 -11.49 -5.75 4.54
N THR A 153 -11.99 -4.55 4.88
CA THR A 153 -11.17 -3.34 4.85
C THR A 153 -10.00 -3.47 5.82
N ARG A 154 -8.78 -3.19 5.35
CA ARG A 154 -7.54 -3.38 6.12
C ARG A 154 -6.95 -2.06 6.57
N ILE A 155 -6.54 -2.00 7.83
CA ILE A 155 -5.79 -0.87 8.36
C ILE A 155 -4.31 -1.06 8.04
N PHE A 156 -3.71 -0.04 7.46
CA PHE A 156 -2.27 0.15 7.32
C PHE A 156 -1.86 1.27 8.27
N ASN A 157 -1.44 0.90 9.48
CA ASN A 157 -0.96 1.83 10.48
C ASN A 157 0.55 2.01 10.34
N ILE A 158 0.97 3.11 9.72
CA ILE A 158 2.38 3.36 9.40
C ILE A 158 2.88 4.50 10.28
N ALA A 159 3.77 4.19 11.21
CA ALA A 159 4.46 5.17 12.05
C ALA A 159 5.57 5.87 11.25
N GLU A 160 5.81 7.14 11.56
CA GLU A 160 6.95 7.89 11.03
C GLU A 160 8.25 7.36 11.66
N GLY A 161 9.19 6.97 10.81
CA GLY A 161 10.53 6.50 11.14
C GLY A 161 11.62 7.38 10.54
N GLY A 162 12.79 6.80 10.29
CA GLY A 162 13.91 7.46 9.61
C GLY A 162 13.98 7.16 8.11
N ALA A 163 13.13 6.28 7.59
CA ALA A 163 13.04 5.94 6.17
C ALA A 163 11.99 6.82 5.47
N HIS A 164 12.18 7.12 4.18
CA HIS A 164 11.19 7.83 3.39
C HIS A 164 11.08 7.22 1.97
N PRO A 165 9.93 6.60 1.61
CA PRO A 165 8.76 6.34 2.46
C PRO A 165 9.07 5.34 3.59
N ASP A 166 8.25 5.31 4.64
CA ASP A 166 8.38 4.36 5.75
C ASP A 166 8.00 2.94 5.36
N MET A 167 6.96 2.82 4.53
CA MET A 167 6.53 1.56 3.92
C MET A 167 6.28 1.76 2.43
N ASN A 168 6.83 0.87 1.61
CA ASN A 168 6.62 0.82 0.18
C ASN A 168 5.94 -0.51 -0.24
N VAL A 169 4.72 -0.39 -0.75
CA VAL A 169 3.96 -1.51 -1.31
C VAL A 169 4.06 -1.44 -2.83
N THR A 170 5.00 -2.21 -3.37
CA THR A 170 5.16 -2.37 -4.82
C THR A 170 4.31 -3.52 -5.36
N ALA A 171 3.64 -4.27 -4.48
CA ALA A 171 2.77 -5.36 -4.87
C ALA A 171 1.52 -4.85 -5.59
N SER A 172 1.02 -5.62 -6.57
CA SER A 172 -0.30 -5.39 -7.15
C SER A 172 -1.37 -5.72 -6.10
N ILE A 173 -2.14 -4.72 -5.67
CA ILE A 173 -3.15 -4.89 -4.62
C ILE A 173 -4.51 -5.26 -5.24
N SER A 174 -5.11 -6.33 -4.76
CA SER A 174 -6.46 -6.79 -5.08
C SER A 174 -7.32 -6.87 -3.81
N GLY A 175 -8.64 -7.06 -3.95
CA GLY A 175 -9.53 -7.14 -2.78
C GLY A 175 -11.03 -6.97 -3.06
N GLY A 176 -11.44 -6.73 -4.31
CA GLY A 176 -12.84 -6.42 -4.60
C GLY A 176 -13.32 -5.20 -3.81
N ALA A 177 -14.45 -5.31 -3.12
CA ALA A 177 -14.99 -4.24 -2.28
C ALA A 177 -14.23 -4.01 -0.96
N SER A 178 -13.23 -4.83 -0.63
CA SER A 178 -12.36 -4.58 0.54
C SER A 178 -11.53 -3.32 0.32
N GLY A 179 -11.56 -2.42 1.30
CA GLY A 179 -10.85 -1.15 1.25
C GLY A 179 -9.52 -1.13 2.01
N LEU A 180 -8.89 0.03 2.03
CA LEU A 180 -7.65 0.33 2.75
C LEU A 180 -7.87 1.57 3.64
N ILE A 181 -7.50 1.49 4.92
CA ILE A 181 -7.46 2.65 5.82
C ILE A 181 -6.01 2.93 6.17
N LYS A 182 -5.49 4.10 5.78
CA LYS A 182 -4.16 4.57 6.14
C LYS A 182 -4.23 5.41 7.42
N THR A 183 -3.58 4.91 8.47
CA THR A 183 -3.39 5.59 9.76
C THR A 183 -1.91 5.73 10.10
N GLY A 184 -1.61 6.36 11.23
CA GLY A 184 -0.24 6.69 11.64
C GLY A 184 0.37 7.84 10.84
N THR A 185 1.35 8.52 11.43
CA THR A 185 1.92 9.75 10.87
C THR A 185 2.89 9.52 9.71
N GLY A 186 3.32 8.27 9.49
CA GLY A 186 4.30 7.89 8.47
C GLY A 186 3.76 7.95 7.04
N THR A 187 4.68 7.78 6.10
CA THR A 187 4.43 7.74 4.66
C THR A 187 4.25 6.31 4.15
N LEU A 188 3.05 6.00 3.64
CA LEU A 188 2.78 4.78 2.88
C LEU A 188 2.87 5.07 1.39
N GLN A 189 3.80 4.42 0.70
CA GLN A 189 3.82 4.42 -0.77
C GLN A 189 3.10 3.18 -1.31
N ILE A 190 2.20 3.37 -2.26
CA ILE A 190 1.56 2.29 -3.03
C ILE A 190 1.85 2.52 -4.51
N SER A 191 2.66 1.65 -5.11
CA SER A 191 3.12 1.80 -6.51
C SER A 191 2.82 0.62 -7.41
N GLY A 192 2.17 -0.43 -6.90
CA GLY A 192 1.68 -1.55 -7.73
C GLY A 192 0.44 -1.18 -8.55
N ALA A 193 0.11 -2.01 -9.54
CA ALA A 193 -1.13 -1.89 -10.30
C ALA A 193 -2.29 -2.42 -9.45
N ASN A 194 -3.02 -1.50 -8.81
CA ASN A 194 -4.08 -1.87 -7.86
C ASN A 194 -5.42 -2.04 -8.58
N SER A 195 -6.17 -3.09 -8.21
CA SER A 195 -7.46 -3.45 -8.80
C SER A 195 -8.56 -3.68 -7.76
N TYR A 196 -8.33 -3.34 -6.49
CA TYR A 196 -9.40 -3.30 -5.50
C TYR A 196 -10.33 -2.11 -5.81
N THR A 197 -11.62 -2.30 -5.54
CA THR A 197 -12.68 -1.30 -5.78
C THR A 197 -13.26 -0.76 -4.48
N GLY A 198 -12.84 -1.30 -3.33
CA GLY A 198 -13.17 -0.76 -2.02
C GLY A 198 -12.51 0.60 -1.78
N GLU A 199 -13.04 1.31 -0.79
CA GLU A 199 -12.61 2.66 -0.45
C GLU A 199 -11.16 2.71 0.02
N THR A 200 -10.49 3.85 -0.21
CA THR A 200 -9.22 4.17 0.44
C THR A 200 -9.43 5.37 1.35
N ASP A 201 -9.34 5.16 2.66
CA ASP A 201 -9.50 6.21 3.67
C ASP A 201 -8.13 6.65 4.21
N LEU A 202 -7.80 7.94 4.09
CA LEU A 202 -6.55 8.53 4.58
C LEU A 202 -6.85 9.34 5.84
N GLN A 203 -6.70 8.71 7.00
CA GLN A 203 -6.99 9.36 8.28
C GLN A 203 -5.80 10.13 8.83
N GLN A 204 -4.56 9.65 8.60
CA GLN A 204 -3.33 10.29 9.06
C GLN A 204 -2.12 10.00 8.15
N GLY A 205 -1.13 10.91 8.22
CA GLY A 205 0.15 10.77 7.51
C GLY A 205 0.02 11.04 6.01
N THR A 206 0.92 10.42 5.24
CA THR A 206 1.01 10.63 3.80
C THR A 206 0.71 9.33 3.05
N LEU A 207 -0.12 9.41 2.02
CA LEU A 207 -0.27 8.37 1.00
C LEU A 207 0.42 8.84 -0.28
N LEU A 208 1.50 8.17 -0.66
CA LEU A 208 2.24 8.42 -1.88
C LEU A 208 1.81 7.39 -2.93
N LEU A 209 1.30 7.84 -4.07
CA LEU A 209 0.97 6.97 -5.19
C LEU A 209 2.19 6.87 -6.12
N GLY A 210 2.46 5.66 -6.62
CA GLY A 210 3.56 5.42 -7.56
C GLY A 210 3.35 6.08 -8.93
N ALA A 211 4.27 5.83 -9.86
CA ALA A 211 4.14 6.34 -11.22
C ALA A 211 2.99 5.63 -11.97
N GLY A 212 2.15 6.41 -12.68
CA GLY A 212 1.04 5.91 -13.50
C GLY A 212 -0.31 6.50 -13.10
N SER A 213 -1.37 6.09 -13.80
CA SER A 213 -2.74 6.55 -13.54
C SER A 213 -3.22 6.12 -12.16
N SER A 214 -3.68 7.09 -11.38
CA SER A 214 -4.13 6.86 -10.00
C SER A 214 -5.55 7.36 -9.76
N VAL A 215 -6.47 6.47 -9.41
CA VAL A 215 -7.81 6.85 -8.94
C VAL A 215 -7.89 6.59 -7.44
N LEU A 216 -7.99 7.67 -6.67
CA LEU A 216 -8.16 7.63 -5.23
C LEU A 216 -9.60 8.01 -4.89
N GLN A 217 -10.35 7.06 -4.35
CA GLN A 217 -11.75 7.26 -3.98
C GLN A 217 -11.91 7.15 -2.46
N PHE A 218 -12.28 8.28 -1.88
CA PHE A 218 -12.67 8.45 -0.49
C PHE A 218 -14.19 8.43 -0.36
N ASP A 219 -14.63 8.06 0.83
CA ASP A 219 -16.01 8.21 1.23
C ASP A 219 -16.39 9.71 1.39
N ALA A 220 -17.68 10.02 1.50
CA ALA A 220 -18.10 11.41 1.71
C ALA A 220 -17.61 11.93 3.07
N SER A 221 -16.76 12.97 3.08
CA SER A 221 -16.14 13.49 4.30
C SER A 221 -16.93 14.61 4.97
N GLN A 222 -18.08 15.03 4.41
CA GLN A 222 -18.86 16.19 4.89
C GLN A 222 -19.27 16.12 6.38
N SER A 223 -19.34 14.93 6.98
CA SER A 223 -19.65 14.72 8.41
C SER A 223 -18.41 14.57 9.31
N ILE A 224 -17.21 14.52 8.74
CA ILE A 224 -15.95 14.31 9.45
C ILE A 224 -15.26 15.66 9.66
N GLY A 225 -14.94 16.00 10.91
CA GLY A 225 -14.22 17.23 11.22
C GLY A 225 -12.78 17.19 10.71
N TRP A 226 -12.41 18.07 9.77
CA TRP A 226 -11.02 18.28 9.39
C TRP A 226 -10.36 19.25 10.37
N THR A 227 -9.13 18.95 10.78
CA THR A 227 -8.36 19.87 11.62
C THR A 227 -8.09 21.15 10.84
N GLY A 228 -8.47 22.31 11.38
CA GLY A 228 -8.25 23.59 10.70
C GLY A 228 -6.76 23.85 10.47
N GLY A 229 -6.41 24.35 9.28
CA GLY A 229 -5.04 24.70 8.92
C GLY A 229 -4.16 23.53 8.43
N THR A 230 -4.70 22.31 8.38
CA THR A 230 -4.04 21.19 7.69
C THR A 230 -4.49 21.14 6.23
N PHE A 231 -3.58 20.74 5.33
CA PHE A 231 -3.86 20.70 3.90
C PHE A 231 -3.66 19.31 3.32
N LEU A 232 -4.65 18.82 2.58
CA LEU A 232 -4.42 17.75 1.60
C LEU A 232 -3.75 18.38 0.38
N THR A 233 -2.46 18.10 0.21
CA THR A 233 -1.70 18.56 -0.95
C THR A 233 -1.60 17.43 -1.97
N ILE A 234 -2.19 17.64 -3.15
CA ILE A 234 -2.14 16.71 -4.28
C ILE A 234 -1.01 17.19 -5.20
N ALA A 235 0.10 16.46 -5.24
CA ALA A 235 1.23 16.76 -6.12
C ALA A 235 1.25 15.84 -7.34
N ASN A 236 1.95 16.25 -8.39
CA ASN A 236 2.15 15.47 -9.63
C ASN A 236 0.84 15.03 -10.30
N TRP A 237 -0.25 15.78 -10.09
CA TRP A 237 -1.55 15.45 -10.65
C TRP A 237 -1.57 15.61 -12.17
N SER A 238 -1.97 14.56 -12.88
CA SER A 238 -2.08 14.53 -14.35
C SER A 238 -3.53 14.41 -14.88
N GLY A 239 -4.53 14.81 -14.09
CA GLY A 239 -5.95 14.74 -14.47
C GLY A 239 -6.46 15.90 -15.34
N SER A 240 -7.79 16.02 -15.43
CA SER A 240 -8.51 17.07 -16.16
C SER A 240 -9.23 18.03 -15.21
N THR A 241 -9.15 19.34 -15.46
CA THR A 241 -9.88 20.34 -14.63
C THR A 241 -11.40 20.23 -14.76
N SER A 242 -11.88 19.52 -15.80
CA SER A 242 -13.30 19.25 -16.01
C SER A 242 -13.73 17.89 -15.46
N GLY A 243 -12.84 17.20 -14.75
CA GLY A 243 -13.02 15.85 -14.24
C GLY A 243 -12.51 14.78 -15.21
N GLY A 244 -12.17 13.61 -14.66
CA GLY A 244 -11.57 12.51 -15.39
C GLY A 244 -10.04 12.67 -15.58
N GLY A 245 -9.50 11.91 -16.53
CA GLY A 245 -8.06 11.84 -16.78
C GLY A 245 -7.40 10.66 -16.08
N THR A 246 -6.06 10.67 -16.07
CA THR A 246 -5.22 9.60 -15.49
C THR A 246 -5.24 9.63 -13.97
N ASP A 247 -5.17 10.82 -13.37
CA ASP A 247 -5.21 10.99 -11.92
C ASP A 247 -6.49 11.65 -11.45
N ARG A 248 -7.17 10.99 -10.51
CA ARG A 248 -8.46 11.43 -9.98
C ARG A 248 -8.48 11.25 -8.47
N VAL A 249 -8.92 12.28 -7.75
CA VAL A 249 -9.20 12.21 -6.31
C VAL A 249 -10.68 12.50 -6.13
N ILE A 250 -11.42 11.55 -5.57
CA ILE A 250 -12.88 11.57 -5.51
C ILE A 250 -13.30 11.43 -4.06
N PHE A 251 -14.25 12.26 -3.62
CA PHE A 251 -14.93 12.13 -2.33
C PHE A 251 -16.40 11.89 -2.59
N GLY A 252 -16.93 10.77 -2.07
CA GLY A 252 -18.33 10.38 -2.28
C GLY A 252 -18.73 10.36 -3.76
N SER A 253 -19.96 10.77 -4.06
CA SER A 253 -20.51 10.77 -5.42
C SER A 253 -21.25 12.06 -5.78
N ALA A 254 -20.98 13.16 -5.07
CA ALA A 254 -21.65 14.44 -5.22
C ALA A 254 -20.72 15.61 -4.82
N ASP A 255 -21.03 16.82 -5.28
CA ASP A 255 -20.31 18.04 -4.89
C ASP A 255 -20.52 18.43 -3.42
N THR A 256 -21.53 17.86 -2.76
CA THR A 256 -21.74 18.02 -1.31
C THR A 256 -20.83 17.14 -0.47
N ALA A 257 -20.15 16.15 -1.05
CA ALA A 257 -19.34 15.17 -0.30
C ALA A 257 -18.23 15.81 0.55
N LEU A 258 -17.89 17.07 0.27
CA LEU A 258 -17.07 17.94 1.11
C LEU A 258 -17.81 19.24 1.40
N THR A 259 -17.64 19.76 2.62
CA THR A 259 -18.02 21.12 2.98
C THR A 259 -17.09 22.16 2.33
N SER A 260 -17.52 23.42 2.25
CA SER A 260 -16.69 24.50 1.71
C SER A 260 -15.38 24.72 2.47
N SER A 261 -15.36 24.51 3.79
CA SER A 261 -14.13 24.59 4.59
C SER A 261 -13.16 23.47 4.26
N GLN A 262 -13.66 22.25 4.04
CA GLN A 262 -12.84 21.09 3.66
C GLN A 262 -12.26 21.27 2.26
N VAL A 263 -13.06 21.72 1.28
CA VAL A 263 -12.54 22.04 -0.08
C VAL A 263 -11.45 23.12 0.01
N ALA A 264 -11.61 24.12 0.88
CA ALA A 264 -10.60 25.16 1.09
C ALA A 264 -9.28 24.64 1.68
N GLN A 265 -9.28 23.44 2.28
CA GLN A 265 -8.11 22.72 2.79
C GLN A 265 -7.49 21.75 1.77
N ILE A 266 -7.98 21.70 0.53
CA ILE A 266 -7.36 20.92 -0.54
C ILE A 266 -6.57 21.88 -1.46
N ARG A 267 -5.36 21.47 -1.82
CA ARG A 267 -4.46 22.19 -2.73
C ARG A 267 -3.83 21.23 -3.72
N PHE A 268 -3.59 21.71 -4.93
CA PHE A 268 -2.79 21.02 -5.93
C PHE A 268 -1.44 21.71 -6.04
N LEU A 269 -0.35 20.95 -5.96
CA LEU A 269 1.01 21.46 -6.20
C LEU A 269 1.36 21.30 -7.68
N ASP A 270 1.67 22.42 -8.33
CA ASP A 270 2.10 22.50 -9.72
C ASP A 270 1.17 21.79 -10.75
N PRO A 271 -0.18 21.84 -10.63
CA PRO A 271 -1.08 21.07 -11.51
C PRO A 271 -1.06 21.52 -12.98
N PHE A 272 -0.50 22.69 -13.28
CA PHE A 272 -0.41 23.23 -14.63
C PHE A 272 1.03 23.25 -15.16
N GLY A 273 1.90 22.43 -14.56
CA GLY A 273 3.32 22.36 -14.87
C GLY A 273 4.18 23.02 -13.79
N ALA A 274 5.47 22.69 -13.82
CA ALA A 274 6.43 23.14 -12.82
C ALA A 274 6.43 24.68 -12.69
N GLY A 275 6.20 25.17 -11.48
CA GLY A 275 6.20 26.60 -11.15
C GLY A 275 4.82 27.25 -11.05
N SER A 276 3.71 26.51 -11.27
CA SER A 276 2.37 27.05 -11.01
C SER A 276 2.04 27.15 -9.52
N GLY A 277 2.85 26.55 -8.64
CA GLY A 277 2.73 26.64 -7.19
C GLY A 277 1.52 25.91 -6.64
N LEU A 278 1.06 26.32 -5.45
CA LEU A 278 -0.10 25.74 -4.78
C LEU A 278 -1.40 26.37 -5.29
N ILE A 279 -2.21 25.57 -5.97
CA ILE A 279 -3.49 25.96 -6.57
C ILE A 279 -4.65 25.46 -5.71
N ALA A 280 -5.67 26.29 -5.53
CA ALA A 280 -6.88 25.92 -4.80
C ALA A 280 -7.71 24.85 -5.53
N ALA A 281 -8.43 24.03 -4.78
CA ALA A 281 -9.32 23.01 -5.33
C ALA A 281 -10.77 23.49 -5.41
N ARG A 282 -11.54 22.84 -6.29
CA ARG A 282 -13.01 22.78 -6.26
C ARG A 282 -13.44 21.33 -6.34
N ILE A 283 -14.65 21.03 -5.85
CA ILE A 283 -15.30 19.72 -6.04
C ILE A 283 -16.31 19.80 -7.18
N LEU A 284 -16.36 18.77 -8.01
CA LEU A 284 -17.30 18.61 -9.12
C LEU A 284 -18.55 17.84 -8.66
N PRO A 285 -19.68 17.90 -9.40
CA PRO A 285 -20.88 17.10 -9.09
C PRO A 285 -20.65 15.58 -9.07
N THR A 286 -19.53 15.10 -9.59
CA THR A 286 -19.10 13.70 -9.54
C THR A 286 -18.43 13.31 -8.22
N GLY A 287 -18.22 14.27 -7.30
CA GLY A 287 -17.38 14.10 -6.11
C GLY A 287 -15.88 14.29 -6.36
N GLU A 288 -15.46 14.46 -7.62
CA GLU A 288 -14.05 14.62 -7.98
C GLU A 288 -13.55 16.02 -7.61
N VAL A 289 -12.42 16.09 -6.90
CA VAL A 289 -11.73 17.34 -6.62
C VAL A 289 -10.72 17.63 -7.72
N VAL A 290 -10.72 18.88 -8.21
CA VAL A 290 -9.87 19.33 -9.32
C VAL A 290 -9.30 20.72 -9.00
N PRO A 291 -8.15 21.10 -9.58
CA PRO A 291 -7.61 22.43 -9.40
C PRO A 291 -8.50 23.47 -10.09
N ILE A 292 -8.62 24.65 -9.48
CA ILE A 292 -9.28 25.81 -10.07
C ILE A 292 -8.31 26.40 -11.12
N PRO A 293 -8.66 26.43 -12.41
CA PRO A 293 -7.82 27.05 -13.44
C PRO A 293 -7.58 28.52 -13.12
N GLU A 294 -6.36 29.01 -13.31
CA GLU A 294 -6.11 30.44 -13.21
C GLU A 294 -6.99 31.21 -14.22
N PRO A 295 -7.48 32.41 -13.88
CA PRO A 295 -8.33 33.20 -14.76
C PRO A 295 -7.72 33.40 -16.16
N ALA A 296 -6.39 33.58 -16.24
CA ALA A 296 -5.69 33.80 -17.50
C ALA A 296 -5.83 32.64 -18.49
N THR A 297 -5.86 31.38 -18.03
CA THR A 297 -6.03 30.21 -18.90
C THR A 297 -7.43 30.18 -19.53
N VAL A 298 -8.44 30.58 -18.76
CA VAL A 298 -9.83 30.71 -19.23
C VAL A 298 -9.95 31.86 -20.24
N PHE A 299 -9.36 33.02 -19.93
CA PHE A 299 -9.37 34.17 -20.84
C PHE A 299 -8.60 33.91 -22.14
N SER A 300 -7.48 33.20 -22.09
CA SER A 300 -6.67 32.86 -23.27
C SER A 300 -7.42 31.91 -24.21
N ALA A 301 -8.08 30.89 -23.67
CA ALA A 301 -8.91 29.97 -24.45
C ALA A 301 -10.13 30.69 -25.06
N ALA A 302 -10.79 31.56 -24.28
CA ALA A 302 -11.91 32.36 -24.76
C ALA A 302 -11.49 33.36 -25.85
N ALA A 303 -10.32 34.02 -25.69
CA ALA A 303 -9.77 34.96 -26.66
C ALA A 303 -9.39 34.25 -27.97
N LEU A 304 -8.79 33.05 -27.90
CA LEU A 304 -8.46 32.25 -29.08
C LEU A 304 -9.73 31.79 -29.82
N ALA A 305 -10.74 31.29 -29.10
CA ALA A 305 -12.02 30.90 -29.68
C ALA A 305 -12.75 32.10 -30.33
N ALA A 306 -12.69 33.27 -29.70
CA ALA A 306 -13.21 34.51 -30.26
C ALA A 306 -12.45 34.93 -31.52
N PHE A 307 -11.12 34.80 -31.54
CA PHE A 307 -10.28 35.12 -32.70
C PHE A 307 -10.54 34.18 -33.89
N VAL A 308 -10.66 32.86 -33.65
CA VAL A 308 -11.02 31.87 -34.68
C VAL A 308 -12.41 32.17 -35.23
N SER A 309 -13.39 32.38 -34.34
CA SER A 309 -14.76 32.75 -34.73
C SER A 309 -14.82 34.04 -35.55
N TRP A 310 -14.03 35.05 -35.19
CA TRP A 310 -13.91 36.30 -35.94
C TRP A 310 -13.30 36.09 -37.33
N ARG A 311 -12.25 35.26 -37.42
CA ARG A 311 -11.59 34.93 -38.69
C ARG A 311 -12.52 34.16 -39.64
N GLU A 312 -13.30 33.22 -39.13
CA GLU A 312 -14.31 32.49 -39.90
C GLU A 312 -15.44 33.39 -40.38
N ARG A 313 -15.96 34.28 -39.51
CA ARG A 313 -16.96 35.28 -39.90
C ARG A 313 -16.46 36.19 -41.03
N LYS A 314 -15.22 36.67 -40.95
CA LYS A 314 -14.61 37.47 -42.04
C LYS A 314 -14.49 36.69 -43.34
N ARG A 315 -14.08 35.42 -43.27
CA ARG A 315 -13.92 34.55 -44.45
C ARG A 315 -15.26 34.28 -45.15
N ILE A 316 -16.33 34.07 -44.37
CA ILE A 316 -17.69 33.85 -44.89
C ILE A 316 -18.26 35.15 -45.50
N ALA A 317 -18.07 36.29 -44.84
CA ALA A 317 -18.53 37.59 -45.35
C ALA A 317 -17.90 37.94 -46.72
N GLN A 318 -16.63 37.58 -46.94
CA GLN A 318 -15.96 37.77 -48.24
C GLN A 318 -16.55 36.91 -49.37
N TRP A 319 -17.25 35.83 -49.06
CA TRP A 319 -17.91 34.98 -50.05
C TRP A 319 -19.22 35.61 -50.57
N PHE A 320 -19.89 36.41 -49.75
CA PHE A 320 -21.14 37.09 -50.10
C PHE A 320 -20.95 38.42 -50.84
N VAL A 321 -19.74 39.00 -50.83
CA VAL A 321 -19.42 40.26 -51.54
C VAL A 321 -18.97 40.00 -53.00
N ARG A 322 -18.84 38.73 -53.42
CA ARG A 322 -18.40 38.34 -54.78
C ARG A 322 -19.52 37.82 -55.70
N LYS A 323 -20.79 38.15 -55.45
CA LYS A 323 -21.90 37.88 -56.36
C LYS A 323 -22.51 39.16 -56.89
#